data_AF-A0A8W8MBZ0-F1
#
_entry.id   AF-A0A8W8MBZ0-F1
#
_cell.length_a   1.000
_cell.length_b   1.000
_cell.length_c   1.000
_cell.angle_alpha   90.00
_cell.angle_beta   90.00
_cell.angle_gamma   90.00
#
_symmetry.space_group_name_H-M   'P 1'
#
loop_
_entity.id
_entity.type
_entity.pdbx_description
1 polymer ?
#
loop_
_entity_poly.entity_id
_entity_poly.type
_entity_poly.pdbx_seq_one_letter_code
_entity_poly.pdbx_strand_id
1 'polypeptide(L)'
;MDMIINYFHDIGFSYSYAVTKKKFADQPAQLQKVVKSINNSLKETKRVHFLVMTKWDFDSHFDVVIEIIRKKQSKDRKKHWTKEGYEALELSEECIIKKKQTFKILLGGDIEKDVETQKTIEYHHNRQNNSIVARVIVQNKVEEPQVNVDILKGETVSYDQNVVVNERMDGFCKRQKTITEQGEQIEYEGFQKMSANCIFPNVSYPVLDAPSLQLLCNCFSLDEAGMFALQMGFPLSIKEDLFKAQFPSKELANRLLRIWRGTRHSLDRIKKILHGLARINRGDLVGAFDTAFNEDLPFPENLNV
;
A
#
# COMPACT_ATOMS: atom_id res chain seq x y z
N MET A 1 43.31 15.62 -24.74
CA MET A 1 42.01 16.32 -24.61
C MET A 1 40.95 15.77 -25.56
N ASP A 2 41.31 15.07 -26.63
CA ASP A 2 40.32 14.51 -27.58
C ASP A 2 39.67 13.19 -27.09
N MET A 3 40.17 12.62 -25.99
CA MET A 3 39.62 11.40 -25.37
C MET A 3 38.33 11.62 -24.57
N ILE A 4 37.97 12.86 -24.25
CA ILE A 4 36.80 13.19 -23.42
C ILE A 4 35.52 13.30 -24.28
N ILE A 5 35.65 13.67 -25.56
CA ILE A 5 34.49 13.95 -26.43
C ILE A 5 33.79 12.65 -26.87
N ASN A 6 34.53 11.57 -27.10
CA ASN A 6 33.95 10.30 -27.54
C ASN A 6 33.19 9.55 -26.45
N TYR A 7 33.42 9.85 -25.16
CA TYR A 7 32.71 9.20 -24.04
C TYR A 7 31.29 9.75 -23.81
N PHE A 8 30.92 10.88 -24.44
CA PHE A 8 29.59 11.48 -24.27
C PHE A 8 28.52 10.90 -25.19
N HIS A 9 28.90 10.19 -26.26
CA HIS A 9 27.92 9.62 -27.20
C HIS A 9 27.22 8.35 -26.69
N ASP A 10 27.89 7.55 -25.85
CA ASP A 10 27.36 6.24 -25.39
C ASP A 10 26.51 6.31 -24.11
N ILE A 11 26.37 7.49 -23.47
CA ILE A 11 25.67 7.65 -22.18
C ILE A 11 24.32 8.41 -22.34
N GLY A 12 23.83 8.59 -23.56
CA GLY A 12 22.51 9.20 -23.82
C GLY A 12 22.33 10.64 -23.31
N PHE A 13 23.43 11.35 -23.01
CA PHE A 13 23.40 12.76 -22.66
C PHE A 13 23.42 13.59 -23.94
N SER A 14 22.26 14.02 -24.44
CA SER A 14 22.19 15.11 -25.42
C SER A 14 22.45 16.46 -24.74
N TYR A 15 23.67 16.71 -24.29
CA TYR A 15 24.09 18.09 -24.06
C TYR A 15 24.63 18.64 -25.37
N SER A 16 23.80 19.40 -26.08
CA SER A 16 24.24 20.27 -27.18
C SER A 16 25.07 21.43 -26.62
N TYR A 17 26.26 21.12 -26.12
CA TYR A 17 27.27 22.12 -25.81
C TYR A 17 28.39 21.97 -26.84
N ALA A 18 28.12 22.50 -28.02
CA ALA A 18 29.16 22.90 -28.96
C ALA A 18 29.99 24.00 -28.29
N VAL A 19 30.99 23.61 -27.48
CA VAL A 19 31.84 24.54 -26.77
C VAL A 19 33.23 24.47 -27.35
N THR A 20 33.58 25.53 -28.08
CA THR A 20 34.93 25.81 -28.56
C THR A 20 35.90 25.86 -27.39
N LYS A 21 37.05 25.15 -27.53
CA LYS A 21 38.12 24.95 -26.54
C LYS A 21 38.58 26.22 -25.78
N LYS A 22 38.26 27.42 -26.29
CA LYS A 22 38.70 28.72 -25.75
C LYS A 22 37.95 29.18 -24.48
N LYS A 23 36.68 28.79 -24.24
CA LYS A 23 35.89 29.33 -23.12
C LYS A 23 36.06 28.62 -21.76
N PHE A 24 36.63 27.41 -21.74
CA PHE A 24 36.78 26.63 -20.50
C PHE A 24 38.05 26.93 -19.70
N ALA A 25 39.09 27.49 -20.34
CA ALA A 25 40.34 27.85 -19.67
C ALA A 25 40.16 29.01 -18.67
N ASP A 26 39.26 29.94 -18.97
CA ASP A 26 39.07 31.17 -18.19
C ASP A 26 38.03 31.05 -17.06
N GLN A 27 37.45 29.87 -16.84
CA GLN A 27 36.39 29.65 -15.84
C GLN A 27 36.64 28.42 -14.95
N PRO A 28 37.68 28.47 -14.09
CA PRO A 28 38.05 27.36 -13.20
C PRO A 28 36.90 26.90 -12.30
N ALA A 29 35.99 27.80 -11.91
CA ALA A 29 34.79 27.46 -11.14
C ALA A 29 33.78 26.58 -11.91
N GLN A 30 33.63 26.76 -13.23
CA GLN A 30 32.79 25.88 -14.06
C GLN A 30 33.45 24.52 -14.25
N LEU A 31 34.77 24.51 -14.45
CA LEU A 31 35.54 23.28 -14.62
C LEU A 31 35.50 22.42 -13.34
N GLN A 32 35.63 23.03 -12.17
CA GLN A 32 35.43 22.36 -10.88
C GLN A 32 34.01 21.78 -10.71
N LYS A 33 32.96 22.49 -11.16
CA LYS A 33 31.59 21.97 -11.14
C LYS A 33 31.43 20.75 -12.05
N VAL A 34 31.98 20.77 -13.26
CA VAL A 34 31.95 19.64 -14.20
C VAL A 34 32.69 18.44 -13.64
N VAL A 35 33.93 18.63 -13.15
CA VAL A 35 34.74 17.56 -12.53
C VAL A 35 34.03 16.96 -11.32
N LYS A 36 33.43 17.79 -10.46
CA LYS A 36 32.64 17.32 -9.32
C LYS A 36 31.40 16.52 -9.76
N SER A 37 30.77 16.92 -10.85
CA SER A 37 29.61 16.20 -11.43
C SER A 37 30.03 14.85 -12.03
N ILE A 38 31.15 14.80 -12.77
CA ILE A 38 31.73 13.56 -13.31
C ILE A 38 32.12 12.62 -12.17
N ASN A 39 32.86 13.11 -11.17
CA ASN A 39 33.26 12.29 -10.02
C ASN A 39 32.06 11.75 -9.23
N ASN A 40 30.99 12.55 -9.09
CA ASN A 40 29.74 12.08 -8.48
C ASN A 40 28.93 11.12 -9.38
N SER A 41 29.12 11.19 -10.70
CA SER A 41 28.55 10.22 -11.65
C SER A 41 29.31 8.89 -11.59
N LEU A 42 30.64 8.94 -11.45
CA LEU A 42 31.51 7.76 -11.31
C LEU A 42 31.32 7.04 -9.97
N LYS A 43 30.92 7.75 -8.90
CA LYS A 43 30.52 7.09 -7.64
C LYS A 43 29.46 6.03 -7.91
N GLU A 44 29.78 4.80 -7.55
CA GLU A 44 28.89 3.64 -7.66
C GLU A 44 27.73 3.69 -6.67
N THR A 45 27.76 4.65 -5.75
CA THR A 45 26.75 4.83 -4.72
C THR A 45 25.89 6.08 -4.93
N LYS A 46 24.66 6.03 -4.42
CA LYS A 46 23.68 7.12 -4.45
C LYS A 46 23.05 7.28 -3.07
N ARG A 47 22.69 8.52 -2.74
CA ARG A 47 21.94 8.88 -1.53
C ARG A 47 20.44 8.86 -1.84
N VAL A 48 19.68 8.08 -1.09
CA VAL A 48 18.24 7.86 -1.32
C VAL A 48 17.48 7.80 0.01
N HIS A 49 16.16 7.86 -0.12
CA HIS A 49 15.20 7.55 0.93
C HIS A 49 14.22 6.51 0.41
N PHE A 50 13.63 5.73 1.31
CA PHE A 50 12.46 4.92 1.05
C PHE A 50 11.23 5.72 1.43
N LEU A 51 10.27 5.73 0.51
CA LEU A 51 8.96 6.33 0.68
C LEU A 51 7.94 5.20 0.77
N VAL A 52 7.17 5.17 1.85
CA VAL A 52 6.05 4.24 2.03
C VAL A 52 4.77 5.05 2.08
N MET A 53 3.75 4.59 1.34
CA MET A 53 2.44 5.23 1.29
C MET A 53 1.37 4.16 1.20
N THR A 54 0.19 4.44 1.76
CA THR A 54 -0.95 3.51 1.71
C THR A 54 -2.12 4.19 1.02
N LYS A 55 -2.92 3.41 0.30
CA LYS A 55 -4.17 3.85 -0.28
C LYS A 55 -5.22 2.80 0.03
N TRP A 56 -6.35 3.24 0.55
CA TRP A 56 -7.49 2.37 0.72
C TRP A 56 -8.07 2.00 -0.66
N ASP A 57 -8.27 0.70 -0.86
CA ASP A 57 -9.03 0.12 -1.96
C ASP A 57 -10.28 -0.57 -1.39
N PHE A 58 -11.25 -0.89 -2.24
CA PHE A 58 -12.54 -1.43 -1.80
C PHE A 58 -12.40 -2.73 -0.97
N ASP A 59 -13.38 -3.01 -0.10
CA ASP A 59 -13.48 -4.24 0.72
C ASP A 59 -12.27 -4.51 1.65
N SER A 60 -11.82 -3.52 2.43
CA SER A 60 -10.71 -3.64 3.41
C SER A 60 -9.30 -3.85 2.83
N HIS A 61 -9.15 -3.71 1.52
CA HIS A 61 -7.85 -3.81 0.87
C HIS A 61 -7.11 -2.48 0.97
N PHE A 62 -5.78 -2.56 1.08
CA PHE A 62 -4.90 -1.42 0.96
C PHE A 62 -3.82 -1.70 -0.06
N ASP A 63 -3.62 -0.75 -0.96
CA ASP A 63 -2.43 -0.70 -1.79
C ASP A 63 -1.32 0.01 -1.02
N VAL A 64 -0.20 -0.67 -0.83
CA VAL A 64 1.01 -0.17 -0.18
C VAL A 64 2.06 0.07 -1.24
N VAL A 65 2.40 1.33 -1.47
CA VAL A 65 3.49 1.74 -2.36
C VAL A 65 4.77 1.84 -1.56
N ILE A 66 5.83 1.21 -2.07
CA ILE A 66 7.20 1.39 -1.58
C ILE A 66 8.04 1.92 -2.74
N GLU A 67 8.59 3.13 -2.61
CA GLU A 67 9.41 3.77 -3.64
C GLU A 67 10.79 4.21 -3.11
N ILE A 68 11.84 3.93 -3.87
CA ILE A 68 13.20 4.40 -3.61
C ILE A 68 13.41 5.73 -4.34
N ILE A 69 13.50 6.81 -3.59
CA ILE A 69 13.57 8.18 -4.13
C ILE A 69 14.88 8.88 -3.77
N ARG A 70 15.41 9.71 -4.68
CA ARG A 70 16.52 10.61 -4.36
C ARG A 70 15.98 11.83 -3.62
N LYS A 71 16.79 12.44 -2.74
CA LYS A 71 16.42 13.65 -1.98
C LYS A 71 15.79 14.75 -2.85
N LYS A 72 16.36 15.01 -4.02
CA LYS A 72 15.86 16.01 -4.98
C LYS A 72 14.47 15.69 -5.56
N GLN A 73 14.07 14.42 -5.60
CA GLN A 73 12.78 13.95 -6.13
C GLN A 73 11.69 13.90 -5.05
N SER A 74 12.05 14.00 -3.76
CA SER A 74 11.12 13.80 -2.64
C SER A 74 9.85 14.64 -2.76
N LYS A 75 9.96 15.96 -2.91
CA LYS A 75 8.79 16.84 -3.00
C LYS A 75 7.85 16.48 -4.15
N ASP A 76 8.40 16.25 -5.34
CA ASP A 76 7.61 15.97 -6.54
C ASP A 76 6.92 14.60 -6.46
N ARG A 77 7.62 13.58 -5.96
CA ARG A 77 7.07 12.23 -5.82
C ARG A 77 6.00 12.16 -4.73
N LYS A 78 6.21 12.82 -3.59
CA LYS A 78 5.16 12.97 -2.56
C LYS A 78 3.89 13.58 -3.17
N LYS A 79 4.02 14.69 -3.91
CA LYS A 79 2.90 15.37 -4.56
C LYS A 79 2.20 14.50 -5.61
N HIS A 80 2.94 13.71 -6.38
CA HIS A 80 2.38 12.79 -7.36
C HIS A 80 1.47 11.76 -6.68
N TRP A 81 1.95 11.07 -5.66
CA TRP A 81 1.17 10.02 -5.00
C TRP A 81 -0.03 10.55 -4.22
N THR A 82 0.09 11.73 -3.59
CA THR A 82 -1.08 12.38 -2.98
C THR A 82 -2.16 12.70 -4.02
N LYS A 83 -1.79 13.07 -5.26
CA LYS A 83 -2.77 13.26 -6.35
C LYS A 83 -3.41 11.95 -6.80
N GLU A 84 -2.69 10.83 -6.72
CA GLU A 84 -3.21 9.49 -7.01
C GLU A 84 -4.09 8.92 -5.87
N GLY A 85 -4.29 9.70 -4.78
CA GLY A 85 -5.12 9.33 -3.64
C GLY A 85 -4.41 8.45 -2.61
N TYR A 86 -3.07 8.42 -2.60
CA TYR A 86 -2.30 7.76 -1.54
C TYR A 86 -2.05 8.72 -0.37
N GLU A 87 -2.17 8.17 0.82
CA GLU A 87 -2.08 8.87 2.10
C GLU A 87 -0.98 8.24 2.99
N ALA A 88 -0.94 8.66 4.27
CA ALA A 88 -0.03 8.13 5.31
C ALA A 88 1.44 8.06 4.88
N LEU A 89 2.00 9.22 4.55
CA LEU A 89 3.30 9.31 3.91
C LEU A 89 4.44 9.19 4.92
N GLU A 90 5.20 8.11 4.81
CA GLU A 90 6.37 7.85 5.64
C GLU A 90 7.65 7.87 4.82
N LEU A 91 8.69 8.51 5.37
CA LEU A 91 9.97 8.68 4.69
C LEU A 91 11.10 8.20 5.60
N SER A 92 11.92 7.29 5.10
CA SER A 92 13.07 6.79 5.84
C SER A 92 14.14 7.86 6.06
N GLU A 93 15.08 7.54 6.95
CA GLU A 93 16.37 8.23 7.00
C GLU A 93 17.12 8.13 5.65
N GLU A 94 17.97 9.13 5.38
CA GLU A 94 18.82 9.14 4.17
C GLU A 94 19.84 8.01 4.27
N CYS A 95 19.92 7.18 3.23
CA CYS A 95 20.86 6.07 3.17
C CYS A 95 21.67 6.08 1.88
N ILE A 96 22.80 5.37 1.88
CA ILE A 96 23.72 5.25 0.74
C ILE A 96 23.60 3.84 0.17
N ILE A 97 23.28 3.73 -1.12
CA ILE A 97 23.03 2.45 -1.80
C ILE A 97 23.83 2.37 -3.11
N LYS A 98 24.11 1.15 -3.60
CA LYS A 98 24.76 0.92 -4.91
C LYS A 98 23.80 1.21 -6.08
N LYS A 99 24.33 1.49 -7.28
CA LYS A 99 23.55 1.84 -8.49
C LYS A 99 22.61 0.76 -9.04
N LYS A 100 22.80 -0.50 -8.64
CA LYS A 100 22.02 -1.71 -8.99
C LYS A 100 21.77 -2.54 -7.73
N GLN A 101 21.34 -1.86 -6.66
CA GLN A 101 21.14 -2.49 -5.36
C GLN A 101 19.75 -3.14 -5.32
N THR A 102 19.70 -4.43 -5.00
CA THR A 102 18.45 -5.17 -4.79
C THR A 102 18.03 -5.12 -3.32
N PHE A 103 16.73 -5.03 -3.09
CA PHE A 103 16.10 -5.07 -1.79
C PHE A 103 14.95 -6.07 -1.77
N LYS A 104 14.78 -6.72 -0.62
CA LYS A 104 13.63 -7.57 -0.32
C LYS A 104 12.79 -6.85 0.72
N ILE A 105 11.51 -6.70 0.42
CA ILE A 105 10.53 -5.98 1.23
C ILE A 105 9.63 -7.02 1.87
N LEU A 106 9.56 -7.00 3.19
CA LEU A 106 8.66 -7.82 3.98
C LEU A 106 7.58 -6.92 4.59
N LEU A 107 6.33 -7.31 4.41
CA LEU A 107 5.16 -6.61 4.93
C LEU A 107 4.60 -7.37 6.13
N GLY A 108 4.28 -6.65 7.19
CA GLY A 108 3.71 -7.18 8.42
C GLY A 108 2.88 -6.12 9.15
N GLY A 109 2.73 -6.28 10.46
CA GLY A 109 1.87 -5.42 11.29
C GLY A 109 0.45 -5.95 11.36
N ASP A 110 -0.54 -5.05 11.26
CA ASP A 110 -1.96 -5.37 11.44
C ASP A 110 -2.62 -5.91 10.17
N ILE A 111 -1.88 -6.68 9.38
CA ILE A 111 -2.35 -7.30 8.14
C ILE A 111 -2.79 -8.75 8.37
N GLU A 112 -3.69 -9.25 7.53
CA GLU A 112 -4.08 -10.65 7.53
C GLU A 112 -2.93 -11.55 7.04
N LYS A 113 -2.97 -12.85 7.38
CA LYS A 113 -1.84 -13.78 7.13
C LYS A 113 -1.83 -14.39 5.73
N ASP A 114 -2.94 -14.34 5.01
CA ASP A 114 -3.13 -15.03 3.72
C ASP A 114 -2.85 -14.13 2.50
N VAL A 115 -2.15 -13.01 2.68
CA VAL A 115 -1.82 -12.04 1.63
C VAL A 115 -0.34 -12.06 1.26
N GLU A 116 -0.01 -11.48 0.10
CA GLU A 116 1.36 -11.40 -0.39
C GLU A 116 2.22 -10.48 0.53
N THR A 117 2.98 -11.10 1.44
CA THR A 117 3.78 -10.39 2.45
C THR A 117 5.20 -10.07 1.99
N GLN A 118 5.57 -10.40 0.74
CA GLN A 118 6.93 -10.24 0.26
C GLN A 118 6.99 -9.72 -1.17
N LYS A 119 7.85 -8.73 -1.40
CA LYS A 119 8.21 -8.24 -2.74
C LYS A 119 9.71 -8.00 -2.85
N THR A 120 10.21 -7.91 -4.09
CA THR A 120 11.61 -7.55 -4.37
C THR A 120 11.65 -6.33 -5.27
N ILE A 121 12.58 -5.42 -5.00
CA ILE A 121 12.79 -4.21 -5.78
C ILE A 121 14.27 -3.99 -6.05
N GLU A 122 14.62 -3.70 -7.30
CA GLU A 122 15.98 -3.31 -7.69
C GLU A 122 16.04 -1.82 -7.98
N TYR A 123 16.97 -1.13 -7.33
CA TYR A 123 17.25 0.26 -7.60
C TYR A 123 18.10 0.41 -8.85
N HIS A 124 17.62 1.19 -9.82
CA HIS A 124 18.42 1.72 -10.91
C HIS A 124 18.39 3.24 -10.95
N HIS A 125 19.58 3.84 -10.95
CA HIS A 125 19.73 5.30 -10.98
C HIS A 125 19.16 6.00 -12.23
N ASN A 126 19.00 5.26 -13.33
CA ASN A 126 18.45 5.74 -14.61
C ASN A 126 16.95 5.47 -14.75
N ARG A 127 16.34 4.64 -13.91
CA ARG A 127 14.89 4.47 -13.91
C ARG A 127 14.24 5.74 -13.38
N GLN A 128 13.15 6.15 -14.02
CA GLN A 128 12.35 7.28 -13.55
C GLN A 128 11.73 6.96 -12.19
N ASN A 129 11.17 5.75 -12.07
CA ASN A 129 10.51 5.26 -10.87
C ASN A 129 11.17 3.94 -10.43
N ASN A 130 11.50 3.84 -9.15
CA ASN A 130 11.92 2.59 -8.52
C ASN A 130 10.88 2.29 -7.44
N SER A 131 9.70 1.84 -7.85
CA SER A 131 8.55 1.59 -6.97
C SER A 131 7.99 0.18 -7.15
N ILE A 132 7.43 -0.34 -6.07
CA ILE A 132 6.55 -1.52 -6.08
C ILE A 132 5.22 -1.15 -5.43
N VAL A 133 4.17 -1.88 -5.81
CA VAL A 133 2.87 -1.84 -5.14
C VAL A 133 2.58 -3.23 -4.62
N ALA A 134 2.18 -3.33 -3.37
CA ALA A 134 1.73 -4.56 -2.75
C ALA A 134 0.31 -4.35 -2.21
N ARG A 135 -0.55 -5.34 -2.36
CA ARG A 135 -1.92 -5.29 -1.86
C ARG A 135 -2.00 -6.11 -0.59
N VAL A 136 -2.53 -5.51 0.47
CA VAL A 136 -2.69 -6.13 1.78
C VAL A 136 -4.12 -5.98 2.27
N ILE A 137 -4.54 -6.88 3.16
CA ILE A 137 -5.83 -6.80 3.86
C ILE A 137 -5.53 -6.51 5.32
N VAL A 138 -6.23 -5.53 5.89
CA VAL A 138 -6.01 -5.09 7.27
C VAL A 138 -6.98 -5.77 8.23
N GLN A 139 -6.50 -6.13 9.41
CA GLN A 139 -7.32 -6.75 10.45
C GLN A 139 -8.39 -5.79 10.97
N ASN A 140 -9.65 -6.21 10.89
CA ASN A 140 -10.82 -5.39 11.24
C ASN A 140 -10.94 -4.95 12.71
N LYS A 141 -10.08 -5.43 13.61
CA LYS A 141 -10.19 -5.20 15.07
C LYS A 141 -9.29 -4.07 15.59
N VAL A 142 -8.45 -3.47 14.75
CA VAL A 142 -7.46 -2.47 15.18
C VAL A 142 -7.99 -1.05 14.93
N GLU A 143 -7.87 -0.16 15.93
CA GLU A 143 -8.39 1.23 15.91
C GLU A 143 -7.45 2.23 15.23
N GLU A 144 -6.18 1.88 15.00
CA GLU A 144 -5.25 2.61 14.13
C GLU A 144 -4.26 1.62 13.48
N PRO A 145 -4.67 0.86 12.46
CA PRO A 145 -3.88 -0.20 11.88
C PRO A 145 -2.68 0.36 11.14
N GLN A 146 -1.58 -0.36 11.25
CA GLN A 146 -0.33 -0.02 10.61
C GLN A 146 0.18 -1.19 9.78
N VAL A 147 0.75 -0.86 8.62
CA VAL A 147 1.56 -1.78 7.83
C VAL A 147 3.01 -1.53 8.20
N ASN A 148 3.65 -2.57 8.72
CA ASN A 148 5.09 -2.57 8.96
C ASN A 148 5.81 -3.03 7.70
N VAL A 149 6.83 -2.28 7.30
CA VAL A 149 7.65 -2.53 6.12
C VAL A 149 9.10 -2.74 6.58
N ASP A 150 9.54 -4.00 6.55
CA ASP A 150 10.92 -4.38 6.80
C ASP A 150 11.67 -4.46 5.47
N ILE A 151 12.72 -3.66 5.34
CA ILE A 151 13.54 -3.53 4.14
C ILE A 151 14.84 -4.27 4.39
N LEU A 152 15.08 -5.31 3.60
CA LEU A 152 16.31 -6.08 3.61
C LEU A 152 17.16 -5.74 2.39
N LYS A 153 18.45 -5.51 2.60
CA LYS A 153 19.42 -5.20 1.55
C LYS A 153 20.08 -6.48 1.05
N GLY A 154 20.07 -6.68 -0.26
CA GLY A 154 20.66 -7.86 -0.90
C GLY A 154 22.13 -7.65 -1.27
N GLU A 155 23.06 -8.46 -0.77
CA GLU A 155 24.44 -8.49 -1.25
C GLU A 155 24.66 -9.75 -2.09
N THR A 156 25.30 -9.58 -3.25
CA THR A 156 25.69 -10.73 -4.08
C THR A 156 26.90 -11.38 -3.45
N VAL A 157 26.76 -12.66 -3.10
CA VAL A 157 27.81 -13.50 -2.55
C VAL A 157 28.16 -14.56 -3.60
N SER A 158 29.45 -14.66 -3.93
CA SER A 158 29.97 -15.70 -4.80
C SER A 158 30.29 -16.95 -3.98
N TYR A 159 29.86 -18.11 -4.44
CA TYR A 159 30.18 -19.39 -3.83
C TYR A 159 30.68 -20.37 -4.88
N ASP A 160 31.57 -21.26 -4.47
CA ASP A 160 32.06 -22.33 -5.31
C ASP A 160 31.09 -23.53 -5.22
N GLN A 161 30.50 -23.89 -6.36
CA GLN A 161 29.64 -25.07 -6.47
C GLN A 161 30.34 -26.17 -7.25
N ASN A 162 30.38 -27.36 -6.67
CA ASN A 162 30.90 -28.54 -7.35
C ASN A 162 29.80 -29.16 -8.22
N VAL A 163 29.96 -29.07 -9.53
CA VAL A 163 29.04 -29.63 -10.53
C VAL A 163 29.67 -30.88 -11.12
N VAL A 164 28.92 -31.99 -11.12
CA VAL A 164 29.36 -33.24 -11.75
C VAL A 164 28.96 -33.22 -13.21
N VAL A 165 29.96 -33.14 -14.09
CA VAL A 165 29.77 -33.16 -15.53
C VAL A 165 30.07 -34.56 -16.05
N ASN A 166 29.15 -35.10 -16.85
CA ASN A 166 29.34 -36.37 -17.54
C ASN A 166 29.98 -36.11 -18.91
N GLU A 167 31.22 -36.54 -19.11
CA GLU A 167 31.83 -36.54 -20.43
C GLU A 167 31.36 -37.80 -21.19
N ARG A 168 30.79 -37.62 -22.38
CA ARG A 168 30.57 -38.72 -23.33
C ARG A 168 31.86 -38.95 -24.11
N MET A 169 32.44 -40.14 -23.96
CA MET A 169 33.41 -40.65 -24.92
C MET A 169 32.71 -41.63 -25.87
N ASP A 170 33.09 -41.61 -27.14
CA ASP A 170 32.59 -42.56 -28.13
C ASP A 170 32.95 -43.99 -27.69
N GLY A 171 31.93 -44.84 -27.50
CA GLY A 171 32.07 -46.21 -27.04
C GLY A 171 31.89 -46.38 -25.52
N PHE A 172 30.63 -46.38 -25.07
CA PHE A 172 30.10 -46.99 -23.82
C PHE A 172 30.70 -46.63 -22.44
N CYS A 173 31.71 -45.79 -22.31
CA CYS A 173 32.23 -45.33 -21.00
C CYS A 173 31.78 -43.90 -20.67
N LYS A 174 31.01 -43.73 -19.58
CA LYS A 174 30.70 -42.43 -18.98
C LYS A 174 31.77 -42.11 -17.94
N ARG A 175 32.54 -41.02 -18.14
CA ARG A 175 33.46 -40.51 -17.12
C ARG A 175 32.81 -39.33 -16.41
N GLN A 176 32.72 -39.40 -15.09
CA GLN A 176 32.27 -38.28 -14.27
C GLN A 176 33.48 -37.44 -13.86
N LYS A 177 33.40 -36.14 -14.12
CA LYS A 177 34.37 -35.15 -13.65
C LYS A 177 33.64 -34.11 -12.82
N THR A 178 34.13 -33.89 -11.61
CA THR A 178 33.65 -32.78 -10.79
C THR A 178 34.39 -31.52 -11.23
N ILE A 179 33.64 -30.51 -11.65
CA ILE A 179 34.14 -29.17 -11.99
C ILE A 179 33.63 -28.21 -10.92
N THR A 180 34.49 -27.32 -10.46
CA THR A 180 34.08 -26.23 -9.57
C THR A 180 33.64 -25.06 -10.44
N GLU A 181 32.36 -24.72 -10.37
CA GLU A 181 31.76 -23.56 -11.04
C GLU A 181 31.47 -22.46 -10.00
N GLN A 182 31.64 -21.20 -10.37
CA GLN A 182 31.26 -20.08 -9.51
C GLN A 182 29.77 -19.78 -9.66
N GLY A 183 29.02 -19.95 -8.58
CA GLY A 183 27.63 -19.52 -8.46
C GLY A 183 27.54 -18.15 -7.78
N GLU A 184 26.48 -17.42 -8.09
CA GLU A 184 26.13 -16.17 -7.40
C GLU A 184 24.76 -16.35 -6.71
N GLN A 185 24.66 -15.92 -5.46
CA GLN A 185 23.40 -15.86 -4.72
C GLN A 185 23.28 -14.51 -4.02
N ILE A 186 22.05 -14.03 -3.85
CA ILE A 186 21.78 -12.82 -3.09
C ILE A 186 21.44 -13.20 -1.66
N GLU A 187 22.25 -12.74 -0.71
CA GLU A 187 21.96 -12.82 0.72
C GLU A 187 21.34 -11.51 1.20
N TYR A 188 20.33 -11.59 2.07
CA TYR A 188 19.58 -10.43 2.52
C TYR A 188 19.84 -10.14 3.99
N GLU A 189 20.28 -8.91 4.29
CA GLU A 189 20.50 -8.40 5.64
C GLU A 189 19.49 -7.31 6.01
N GLY A 190 19.16 -7.17 7.30
CA GLY A 190 18.25 -6.11 7.78
C GLY A 190 18.82 -4.72 7.51
N PHE A 191 18.05 -3.85 6.86
CA PHE A 191 18.53 -2.53 6.43
C PHE A 191 17.74 -1.37 7.01
N GLN A 192 16.41 -1.34 6.82
CA GLN A 192 15.54 -0.30 7.38
C GLN A 192 14.19 -0.89 7.80
N LYS A 193 13.51 -0.21 8.72
CA LYS A 193 12.16 -0.54 9.17
C LYS A 193 11.29 0.70 9.15
N MET A 194 10.07 0.57 8.66
CA MET A 194 9.11 1.66 8.56
C MET A 194 7.72 1.15 8.94
N SER A 195 6.86 2.05 9.42
CA SER A 195 5.47 1.74 9.76
C SER A 195 4.60 2.82 9.16
N ALA A 196 3.69 2.46 8.25
CA ALA A 196 2.77 3.40 7.63
C ALA A 196 1.35 3.13 8.11
N ASN A 197 0.63 4.20 8.47
CA ASN A 197 -0.76 4.11 8.89
C ASN A 197 -1.65 3.67 7.70
N CYS A 198 -2.67 2.88 7.99
CA CYS A 198 -3.77 2.62 7.06
C CYS A 198 -4.90 3.58 7.37
N ILE A 199 -4.97 4.68 6.60
CA ILE A 199 -6.03 5.67 6.75
C ILE A 199 -7.24 5.20 5.95
N PHE A 200 -8.33 4.99 6.67
CA PHE A 200 -9.60 4.67 6.04
C PHE A 200 -10.25 5.99 5.68
N PRO A 201 -10.85 6.11 4.50
CA PRO A 201 -11.62 7.29 4.20
C PRO A 201 -12.71 7.40 5.28
N ASN A 202 -12.82 8.56 5.91
CA ASN A 202 -13.95 8.90 6.78
C ASN A 202 -15.19 9.05 5.90
N VAL A 203 -15.68 7.96 5.32
CA VAL A 203 -16.97 7.96 4.61
C VAL A 203 -18.04 7.72 5.66
N SER A 204 -18.36 8.78 6.40
CA SER A 204 -19.58 8.84 7.20
C SER A 204 -20.71 9.17 6.23
N TYR A 205 -21.40 8.14 5.73
CA TYR A 205 -22.60 8.38 4.94
C TYR A 205 -23.69 8.95 5.87
N PRO A 206 -24.37 10.05 5.48
CA PRO A 206 -25.42 10.64 6.31
C PRO A 206 -26.54 9.64 6.68
N VAL A 207 -26.79 8.64 5.83
CA VAL A 207 -27.75 7.54 6.09
C VAL A 207 -27.35 6.64 7.28
N LEU A 208 -26.07 6.65 7.69
CA LEU A 208 -25.55 5.90 8.85
C LEU A 208 -25.45 6.74 10.12
N ASP A 209 -25.76 8.04 10.06
CA ASP A 209 -25.70 8.89 11.23
C ASP A 209 -26.77 8.50 12.25
N ALA A 210 -26.55 8.89 13.51
CA ALA A 210 -27.46 8.53 14.60
C ALA A 210 -28.93 8.90 14.36
N PRO A 211 -29.25 10.10 13.82
CA PRO A 211 -30.64 10.44 13.47
C PRO A 211 -31.21 9.51 12.40
N SER A 212 -30.46 9.25 11.31
CA SER A 212 -30.90 8.39 10.21
C SER A 212 -31.18 6.96 10.65
N LEU A 213 -30.30 6.38 11.49
CA LEU A 213 -30.52 5.05 12.05
C LEU A 213 -31.70 4.99 13.01
N GLN A 214 -31.94 6.06 13.78
CA GLN A 214 -33.12 6.14 14.63
C GLN A 214 -34.41 6.22 13.79
N LEU A 215 -34.42 7.00 12.71
CA LEU A 215 -35.55 7.07 11.78
C LEU A 215 -35.83 5.72 11.14
N LEU A 216 -34.79 5.01 10.66
CA LEU A 216 -34.93 3.64 10.16
C LEU A 216 -35.54 2.72 11.23
N CYS A 217 -35.02 2.76 12.45
CA CYS A 217 -35.51 1.91 13.54
C CYS A 217 -36.94 2.27 13.99
N ASN A 218 -37.41 3.50 13.74
CA ASN A 218 -38.80 3.89 14.01
C ASN A 218 -39.79 3.24 13.04
N CYS A 219 -39.33 2.81 11.86
CA CYS A 219 -40.17 2.13 10.87
C CYS A 219 -40.48 0.67 11.24
N PHE A 220 -39.91 0.13 12.31
CA PHE A 220 -40.11 -1.26 12.73
C PHE A 220 -41.15 -1.37 13.84
N SER A 221 -42.04 -2.35 13.71
CA SER A 221 -42.70 -2.97 14.85
C SER A 221 -41.67 -3.64 15.78
N LEU A 222 -42.06 -3.94 17.02
CA LEU A 222 -41.17 -4.56 17.99
C LEU A 222 -40.66 -5.95 17.53
N ASP A 223 -41.51 -6.71 16.83
CA ASP A 223 -41.13 -8.02 16.29
C ASP A 223 -40.12 -7.88 15.14
N GLU A 224 -40.36 -6.95 14.21
CA GLU A 224 -39.41 -6.66 13.12
C GLU A 224 -38.08 -6.14 13.66
N ALA A 225 -38.11 -5.25 14.66
CA ALA A 225 -36.91 -4.72 15.30
C ALA A 225 -36.07 -5.84 15.93
N GLY A 226 -36.71 -6.81 16.59
CA GLY A 226 -36.05 -8.00 17.11
C GLY A 226 -35.42 -8.85 16.00
N MET A 227 -36.17 -9.16 14.95
CA MET A 227 -35.65 -9.95 13.81
C MET A 227 -34.51 -9.25 13.09
N PHE A 228 -34.63 -7.94 12.86
CA PHE A 228 -33.59 -7.12 12.25
C PHE A 228 -32.32 -7.14 13.11
N ALA A 229 -32.46 -6.95 14.41
CA ALA A 229 -31.33 -6.99 15.33
C ALA A 229 -30.58 -8.33 15.29
N LEU A 230 -31.29 -9.46 15.17
CA LEU A 230 -30.65 -10.76 14.98
C LEU A 230 -29.86 -10.83 13.67
N GLN A 231 -30.38 -10.27 12.56
CA GLN A 231 -29.62 -10.16 11.31
C GLN A 231 -28.38 -9.26 11.46
N MET A 232 -28.43 -8.28 12.35
CA MET A 232 -27.29 -7.43 12.67
C MET A 232 -26.24 -8.11 13.57
N GLY A 233 -26.53 -9.30 14.09
CA GLY A 233 -25.62 -10.10 14.92
C GLY A 233 -25.76 -9.86 16.43
N PHE A 234 -26.88 -9.30 16.88
CA PHE A 234 -27.19 -9.19 18.31
C PHE A 234 -27.57 -10.56 18.92
N PRO A 235 -27.39 -10.75 20.24
CA PRO A 235 -27.77 -11.99 20.91
C PRO A 235 -29.29 -12.21 20.90
N LEU A 236 -29.71 -13.47 21.09
CA LEU A 236 -31.13 -13.86 21.12
C LEU A 236 -31.97 -13.10 22.17
N SER A 237 -31.33 -12.63 23.26
CA SER A 237 -31.98 -11.82 24.29
C SER A 237 -32.40 -10.42 23.83
N ILE A 238 -31.97 -9.96 22.64
CA ILE A 238 -32.21 -8.60 22.17
C ILE A 238 -33.69 -8.24 22.11
N LYS A 239 -34.57 -9.21 21.82
CA LYS A 239 -36.01 -8.97 21.76
C LYS A 239 -36.59 -8.60 23.13
N GLU A 240 -36.16 -9.29 24.19
CA GLU A 240 -36.57 -9.00 25.56
C GLU A 240 -36.01 -7.65 26.05
N ASP A 241 -34.79 -7.33 25.67
CA ASP A 241 -34.16 -6.04 25.97
C ASP A 241 -34.93 -4.89 25.32
N LEU A 242 -35.29 -5.02 24.04
CA LEU A 242 -36.07 -4.02 23.31
C LEU A 242 -37.48 -3.88 23.89
N PHE A 243 -38.11 -4.98 24.33
CA PHE A 243 -39.43 -4.93 24.98
C PHE A 243 -39.41 -4.15 26.30
N LYS A 244 -38.33 -4.24 27.07
CA LYS A 244 -38.15 -3.53 28.35
C LYS A 244 -37.73 -2.07 28.16
N ALA A 245 -37.30 -1.67 26.97
CA ALA A 245 -36.81 -0.33 26.70
C ALA A 245 -37.96 0.68 26.63
N GLN A 246 -37.78 1.87 27.22
CA GLN A 246 -38.76 2.97 27.13
C GLN A 246 -38.95 3.44 25.68
N PHE A 247 -37.89 3.39 24.87
CA PHE A 247 -37.89 3.77 23.45
C PHE A 247 -37.14 2.71 22.63
N PRO A 248 -37.82 1.63 22.19
CA PRO A 248 -37.17 0.48 21.55
C PRO A 248 -36.38 0.84 20.28
N SER A 249 -36.91 1.70 19.42
CA SER A 249 -36.25 2.14 18.20
C SER A 249 -34.95 2.91 18.47
N LYS A 250 -34.98 3.82 19.44
CA LYS A 250 -33.81 4.58 19.89
C LYS A 250 -32.76 3.66 20.54
N GLU A 251 -33.19 2.69 21.34
CA GLU A 251 -32.31 1.70 21.96
C GLU A 251 -31.62 0.84 20.89
N LEU A 252 -32.36 0.35 19.89
CA LEU A 252 -31.78 -0.41 18.78
C LEU A 252 -30.78 0.42 17.98
N ALA A 253 -31.11 1.66 17.62
CA ALA A 253 -30.20 2.56 16.90
C ALA A 253 -28.91 2.81 17.69
N ASN A 254 -29.01 3.07 19.00
CA ASN A 254 -27.85 3.24 19.87
C ASN A 254 -26.98 1.97 19.95
N ARG A 255 -27.61 0.79 20.01
CA ARG A 255 -26.88 -0.48 20.00
C ARG A 255 -26.17 -0.72 18.68
N LEU A 256 -26.81 -0.42 17.55
CA LEU A 256 -26.21 -0.48 16.21
C LEU A 256 -24.97 0.41 16.14
N LEU A 257 -25.12 1.68 16.54
CA LEU A 257 -23.99 2.60 16.63
C LEU A 257 -22.89 2.06 17.52
N ARG A 258 -23.23 1.44 18.66
CA ARG A 258 -22.24 0.89 19.61
C ARG A 258 -21.49 -0.32 19.05
N ILE A 259 -22.16 -1.26 18.38
CA ILE A 259 -21.45 -2.38 17.72
C ILE A 259 -20.62 -1.92 16.53
N TRP A 260 -20.99 -0.76 15.98
CA TRP A 260 -20.26 -0.15 14.88
C TRP A 260 -19.19 0.84 15.33
N ARG A 261 -19.13 1.23 16.61
CA ARG A 261 -18.02 2.01 17.17
C ARG A 261 -16.71 1.25 16.89
N GLY A 262 -15.80 1.89 16.16
CA GLY A 262 -14.51 1.32 15.76
C GLY A 262 -14.55 0.43 14.51
N THR A 263 -15.71 0.01 14.01
CA THR A 263 -15.79 -0.66 12.69
C THR A 263 -15.56 0.38 11.59
N ARG A 264 -14.85 0.08 10.51
CA ARG A 264 -14.44 1.12 9.53
C ARG A 264 -15.18 1.05 8.20
N HIS A 265 -15.88 -0.04 7.97
CA HIS A 265 -16.48 -0.36 6.68
C HIS A 265 -17.89 0.15 6.63
N SER A 266 -18.05 1.45 6.44
CA SER A 266 -19.36 2.07 6.26
C SER A 266 -20.13 1.37 5.14
N LEU A 267 -19.48 1.01 4.03
CA LEU A 267 -20.05 0.17 2.97
C LEU A 267 -20.54 -1.20 3.44
N ASP A 268 -19.78 -1.92 4.26
CA ASP A 268 -20.23 -3.21 4.77
C ASP A 268 -21.40 -3.07 5.74
N ARG A 269 -21.45 -1.97 6.51
CA ARG A 269 -22.63 -1.66 7.33
C ARG A 269 -23.85 -1.40 6.44
N ILE A 270 -23.70 -0.65 5.36
CA ILE A 270 -24.77 -0.43 4.37
C ILE A 270 -25.23 -1.77 3.80
N LYS A 271 -24.32 -2.59 3.26
CA LYS A 271 -24.63 -3.93 2.73
C LYS A 271 -25.35 -4.79 3.77
N LYS A 272 -24.88 -4.76 5.03
CA LYS A 272 -25.45 -5.53 6.13
C LYS A 272 -26.85 -5.05 6.50
N ILE A 273 -27.09 -3.73 6.55
CA ILE A 273 -28.42 -3.16 6.77
C ILE A 273 -29.35 -3.57 5.63
N LEU A 274 -28.98 -3.36 4.36
CA LEU A 274 -29.78 -3.72 3.19
C LEU A 274 -30.14 -5.21 3.20
N HIS A 275 -29.17 -6.08 3.49
CA HIS A 275 -29.39 -7.52 3.60
C HIS A 275 -30.30 -7.89 4.78
N GLY A 276 -30.15 -7.22 5.92
CA GLY A 276 -31.01 -7.40 7.09
C GLY A 276 -32.45 -7.00 6.82
N LEU A 277 -32.66 -5.85 6.16
CA LEU A 277 -33.97 -5.35 5.76
C LEU A 277 -34.65 -6.30 4.76
N ALA A 278 -33.91 -6.79 3.78
CA ALA A 278 -34.42 -7.79 2.84
C ALA A 278 -34.87 -9.08 3.54
N ARG A 279 -34.12 -9.54 4.54
CA ARG A 279 -34.46 -10.76 5.30
C ARG A 279 -35.67 -10.64 6.22
N ILE A 280 -36.01 -9.43 6.65
CA ILE A 280 -37.25 -9.17 7.39
C ILE A 280 -38.42 -8.75 6.47
N ASN A 281 -38.26 -8.94 5.16
CA ASN A 281 -39.27 -8.62 4.13
C ASN A 281 -39.65 -7.13 4.04
N ARG A 282 -38.72 -6.22 4.39
CA ARG A 282 -38.91 -4.76 4.29
C ARG A 282 -38.30 -4.18 3.02
N GLY A 283 -38.79 -4.63 1.87
CA GLY A 283 -38.34 -4.17 0.56
C GLY A 283 -38.56 -2.67 0.31
N ASP A 284 -39.60 -2.10 0.93
CA ASP A 284 -39.87 -0.66 1.00
C ASP A 284 -38.68 0.11 1.61
N LEU A 285 -38.17 -0.38 2.74
CA LEU A 285 -37.03 0.24 3.42
C LEU A 285 -35.71 -0.05 2.72
N VAL A 286 -35.56 -1.22 2.07
CA VAL A 286 -34.38 -1.51 1.23
C VAL A 286 -34.23 -0.45 0.14
N GLY A 287 -35.30 -0.17 -0.61
CA GLY A 287 -35.29 0.84 -1.66
C GLY A 287 -34.97 2.24 -1.11
N ALA A 288 -35.65 2.66 -0.05
CA ALA A 288 -35.43 3.97 0.55
C ALA A 288 -34.01 4.15 1.12
N PHE A 289 -33.47 3.12 1.77
CA PHE A 289 -32.13 3.16 2.36
C PHE A 289 -31.05 3.14 1.27
N ASP A 290 -31.22 2.34 0.22
CA ASP A 290 -30.30 2.30 -0.92
C ASP A 290 -30.30 3.61 -1.72
N THR A 291 -31.48 4.22 -1.94
CA THR A 291 -31.57 5.55 -2.56
C THR A 291 -30.85 6.61 -1.71
N ALA A 292 -31.12 6.68 -0.40
CA ALA A 292 -30.45 7.64 0.49
C ALA A 292 -28.93 7.45 0.51
N PHE A 293 -28.46 6.20 0.49
CA PHE A 293 -27.05 5.88 0.37
C PHE A 293 -26.43 6.36 -0.94
N ASN A 294 -27.06 6.04 -2.08
CA ASN A 294 -26.55 6.38 -3.41
C ASN A 294 -26.58 7.90 -3.69
N GLU A 295 -27.51 8.63 -3.07
CA GLU A 295 -27.63 10.09 -3.20
C GLU A 295 -26.83 10.87 -2.14
N ASP A 296 -26.11 10.18 -1.24
CA ASP A 296 -25.39 10.77 -0.10
C ASP A 296 -26.29 11.65 0.80
N LEU A 297 -27.50 11.16 1.07
CA LEU A 297 -28.53 11.84 1.86
C LEU A 297 -28.82 11.10 3.18
N PRO A 298 -29.35 11.81 4.21
CA PRO A 298 -29.84 11.16 5.41
C PRO A 298 -31.06 10.28 5.09
N PHE A 299 -31.37 9.34 6.00
CA PHE A 299 -32.55 8.51 5.84
C PHE A 299 -33.83 9.37 5.96
N PRO A 300 -34.83 9.21 5.07
CA PRO A 300 -35.97 10.13 5.00
C PRO A 300 -36.88 10.01 6.24
N GLU A 301 -37.34 11.15 6.75
CA GLU A 301 -38.26 11.23 7.90
C GLU A 301 -39.68 10.74 7.58
N ASN A 302 -40.11 10.89 6.32
CA ASN A 302 -41.50 10.69 5.90
C ASN A 302 -41.65 9.51 4.94
N LEU A 303 -41.20 8.32 5.34
CA LEU A 303 -41.65 7.11 4.67
C LEU A 303 -43.10 6.88 5.09
N ASN A 304 -44.02 7.11 4.14
CA ASN A 304 -45.40 6.67 4.25
C ASN A 304 -45.41 5.12 4.23
N VAL A 305 -45.11 4.49 5.37
CA VAL A 305 -45.26 3.06 5.62
C VAL A 305 -46.52 2.84 6.44
#